data_AF-A0A4U7B216-F1
#
_entry.id   AF-A0A4U7B216-F1
#
_cell.length_a   1.000
_cell.length_b   1.000
_cell.length_c   1.000
_cell.angle_alpha   90.00
_cell.angle_beta   90.00
_cell.angle_gamma   90.00
#
_symmetry.space_group_name_H-M   'P 1'
#
loop_
_entity.id
_entity.type
_entity.pdbx_description
1 polymer ?
#
loop_
_entity_poly.entity_id
_entity_poly.type
_entity_poly.pdbx_seq_one_letter_code
_entity_poly.pdbx_strand_id
1 'polypeptide(L)'
;MPVPDYGAAPLAKCFLLCRLLSLIAMIAIVGMTANFVAMIVSQNYEPPKEVIGALSVTCIATFYTLISIPFFYAQANLGLFIMTGIDGLLLLAFLVVAIVFGRPLSYLNCYTLPNISAAAEAANGAAWAQSLASNMGKSGARLGFWSWAGASKVICFQTKSIWGMCIALCILFTCTCLILPTLFFKNKKKMNALSAKVVV
;
A
#
# COMPACT_ATOMS: atom_id res chain seq x y z
N MET A 1 16.50 -11.48 -19.77
CA MET A 1 17.82 -11.38 -19.09
C MET A 1 17.81 -12.35 -17.92
N PRO A 2 18.88 -13.13 -17.67
CA PRO A 2 18.94 -14.02 -16.51
C PRO A 2 18.85 -13.22 -15.21
N VAL A 3 18.12 -13.75 -14.22
CA VAL A 3 17.97 -13.12 -12.90
C VAL A 3 19.33 -13.10 -12.19
N PRO A 4 19.78 -11.96 -11.63
CA PRO A 4 21.03 -11.91 -10.89
C PRO A 4 20.95 -12.74 -9.61
N ASP A 5 21.86 -13.70 -9.43
CA ASP A 5 21.80 -14.64 -8.29
C ASP A 5 22.36 -14.08 -6.97
N TYR A 6 23.21 -13.04 -6.99
CA TYR A 6 23.86 -12.43 -5.80
C TYR A 6 24.42 -13.43 -4.77
N GLY A 7 24.86 -14.62 -5.21
CA GLY A 7 25.36 -15.68 -4.32
C GLY A 7 24.29 -16.47 -3.56
N ALA A 8 23.00 -16.21 -3.81
CA ALA A 8 21.86 -16.98 -3.32
C ALA A 8 20.65 -16.86 -4.27
N ALA A 9 20.64 -17.68 -5.32
CA ALA A 9 19.58 -17.76 -6.33
C ALA A 9 18.13 -17.83 -5.77
N PRO A 10 17.80 -18.64 -4.73
CA PRO A 10 16.43 -18.71 -4.24
C PRO A 10 15.96 -17.41 -3.56
N LEU A 11 16.87 -16.69 -2.87
CA LEU A 11 16.54 -15.42 -2.21
C LEU A 11 16.32 -14.31 -3.23
N ALA A 12 17.12 -14.26 -4.30
CA ALA A 12 16.97 -13.30 -5.38
C ALA A 12 15.62 -13.47 -6.11
N LYS A 13 15.18 -14.71 -6.34
CA LYS A 13 13.87 -15.02 -6.94
C LYS A 13 12.72 -14.66 -6.00
N CYS A 14 12.86 -14.94 -4.70
CA CYS A 14 11.88 -14.55 -3.68
C CYS A 14 11.71 -13.03 -3.62
N PHE A 15 12.81 -12.26 -3.67
CA PHE A 15 12.76 -10.80 -3.76
C PHE A 15 11.92 -10.31 -4.95
N LEU A 16 12.17 -10.83 -6.15
CA LEU A 16 11.41 -10.47 -7.35
C LEU A 16 9.92 -10.83 -7.21
N LEU A 17 9.61 -12.00 -6.64
CA LEU A 17 8.23 -12.42 -6.39
C LEU A 17 7.52 -11.49 -5.41
N CYS A 18 8.16 -11.15 -4.29
CA CYS A 18 7.63 -10.17 -3.33
C CYS A 18 7.36 -8.83 -3.99
N ARG A 19 8.22 -8.40 -4.93
CA ARG A 19 8.06 -7.16 -5.68
C ARG A 19 6.89 -7.16 -6.63
N LEU A 20 6.72 -8.23 -7.40
CA LEU A 20 5.58 -8.40 -8.29
C LEU A 20 4.27 -8.41 -7.50
N LEU A 21 4.23 -9.14 -6.38
CA LEU A 21 3.03 -9.20 -5.54
C LEU A 21 2.72 -7.84 -4.90
N SER A 22 3.75 -7.10 -4.48
CA SER A 22 3.60 -5.74 -3.96
C SER A 22 3.02 -4.79 -5.02
N LEU A 23 3.51 -4.87 -6.27
CA LEU A 23 2.99 -4.07 -7.38
C LEU A 23 1.52 -4.35 -7.66
N ILE A 24 1.14 -5.64 -7.75
CA ILE A 24 -0.25 -6.03 -7.96
C ILE A 24 -1.13 -5.50 -6.84
N ALA A 25 -0.68 -5.63 -5.59
CA ALA A 25 -1.43 -5.12 -4.44
C ALA A 25 -1.60 -3.60 -4.47
N MET A 26 -0.56 -2.84 -4.81
CA MET A 26 -0.66 -1.39 -4.92
C MET A 26 -1.57 -0.93 -6.06
N ILE A 27 -1.51 -1.57 -7.24
CA ILE A 27 -2.43 -1.28 -8.35
C ILE A 27 -3.88 -1.51 -7.93
N ALA A 28 -4.16 -2.61 -7.22
CA ALA A 28 -5.48 -2.89 -6.69
C ALA A 28 -5.96 -1.83 -5.68
N ILE A 29 -5.07 -1.38 -4.78
CA ILE A 29 -5.37 -0.27 -3.85
C ILE A 29 -5.68 1.01 -4.62
N VAL A 30 -4.86 1.39 -5.61
CA VAL A 30 -5.08 2.58 -6.44
C VAL A 30 -6.43 2.50 -7.17
N GLY A 31 -6.77 1.33 -7.75
CA GLY A 31 -8.06 1.14 -8.43
C GLY A 31 -9.26 1.27 -7.48
N MET A 32 -9.21 0.62 -6.32
CA MET A 32 -10.28 0.70 -5.33
C MET A 32 -10.42 2.12 -4.77
N THR A 33 -9.31 2.79 -4.48
CA THR A 33 -9.32 4.17 -3.94
C THR A 33 -9.72 5.21 -4.98
N ALA A 34 -9.41 5.03 -6.27
CA ALA A 34 -9.88 5.92 -7.33
C ALA A 34 -11.41 5.87 -7.47
N ASN A 35 -12.00 4.67 -7.44
CA ASN A 35 -13.46 4.52 -7.46
C ASN A 35 -14.11 5.15 -6.22
N PHE A 36 -13.50 4.93 -5.05
CA PHE A 36 -13.92 5.55 -3.80
C PHE A 36 -13.93 7.07 -3.86
N VAL A 37 -12.86 7.70 -4.38
CA VAL A 37 -12.77 9.15 -4.54
C VAL A 37 -13.80 9.67 -5.56
N ALA A 38 -14.02 8.95 -6.67
CA ALA A 38 -15.01 9.32 -7.67
C ALA A 38 -16.44 9.37 -7.09
N MET A 39 -16.78 8.42 -6.20
CA MET A 39 -18.06 8.40 -5.49
C MET A 39 -18.22 9.56 -4.49
N ILE A 40 -17.13 10.02 -3.87
CA ILE A 40 -17.18 11.16 -2.94
C ILE A 40 -17.39 12.47 -3.69
N VAL A 41 -16.60 12.66 -4.75
CA VAL A 41 -16.64 13.89 -5.54
C VAL A 41 -17.97 14.06 -6.26
N SER A 42 -18.59 12.96 -6.73
CA SER A 42 -19.93 13.02 -7.34
C SER A 42 -21.03 13.48 -6.37
N GLN A 43 -20.77 13.43 -5.07
CA GLN A 43 -21.68 13.89 -4.01
C GLN A 43 -21.37 15.31 -3.52
N ASN A 44 -20.42 16.04 -4.12
CA ASN A 44 -19.97 17.37 -3.69
C ASN A 44 -19.36 17.41 -2.27
N TYR A 45 -18.76 16.31 -1.80
CA TYR A 45 -18.02 16.27 -0.54
C TYR A 45 -16.51 16.22 -0.77
N GLU A 46 -15.73 16.71 0.21
CA GLU A 46 -14.27 16.56 0.20
C GLU A 46 -13.87 15.17 0.73
N PRO A 47 -12.93 14.45 0.06
CA PRO A 47 -12.47 13.16 0.55
C PRO A 47 -11.73 13.27 1.89
N PRO A 48 -11.87 12.27 2.78
CA PRO A 48 -11.13 12.23 4.04
C PRO A 48 -9.62 12.30 3.82
N LYS A 49 -8.93 13.06 4.68
CA LYS A 49 -7.47 13.31 4.56
C LYS A 49 -6.66 12.02 4.63
N GLU A 50 -7.16 11.03 5.37
CA GLU A 50 -6.55 9.72 5.55
C GLU A 50 -6.50 8.93 4.22
N VAL A 51 -7.57 9.01 3.43
CA VAL A 51 -7.68 8.35 2.12
C VAL A 51 -6.76 9.00 1.10
N ILE A 52 -6.73 10.33 1.07
CA ILE A 52 -5.84 11.10 0.19
C ILE A 52 -4.38 10.81 0.56
N GLY A 53 -4.06 10.78 1.85
CA GLY A 53 -2.73 10.43 2.35
C GLY A 53 -2.31 9.03 1.92
N ALA A 54 -3.16 8.03 2.12
CA ALA A 54 -2.90 6.65 1.69
C ALA A 54 -2.70 6.55 0.16
N LEU A 55 -3.53 7.24 -0.63
CA LEU A 55 -3.40 7.29 -2.10
C LEU A 55 -2.07 7.91 -2.54
N SER A 56 -1.64 9.00 -1.89
CA SER A 56 -0.38 9.65 -2.23
C SER A 56 0.84 8.75 -1.96
N VAL A 57 0.83 8.06 -0.81
CA VAL A 57 1.90 7.12 -0.42
C VAL A 57 1.92 5.92 -1.35
N THR A 58 0.77 5.36 -1.71
CA THR A 58 0.70 4.20 -2.62
C THR A 58 1.17 4.56 -4.03
N CYS A 59 0.87 5.75 -4.54
CA CYS A 59 1.37 6.20 -5.85
C CYS A 59 2.90 6.32 -5.86
N ILE A 60 3.50 6.96 -4.84
CA ILE A 60 4.96 7.09 -4.74
C ILE A 60 5.61 5.71 -4.57
N ALA A 61 5.04 4.84 -3.73
CA ALA A 61 5.51 3.47 -3.54
C ALA A 61 5.43 2.64 -4.83
N THR A 62 4.36 2.80 -5.61
CA THR A 62 4.19 2.14 -6.92
C THR A 62 5.29 2.56 -7.88
N PHE A 63 5.54 3.85 -8.00
CA PHE A 63 6.61 4.36 -8.86
C PHE A 63 8.00 3.85 -8.43
N TYR A 64 8.28 3.89 -7.13
CA TYR A 64 9.53 3.34 -6.59
C TYR A 64 9.68 1.85 -6.90
N THR A 65 8.65 1.04 -6.65
CA THR A 65 8.73 -0.41 -6.90
C THR A 65 8.89 -0.75 -8.39
N LEU A 66 8.32 0.03 -9.31
CA LEU A 66 8.57 -0.10 -10.74
C LEU A 66 10.05 0.14 -11.10
N ILE A 67 10.67 1.19 -10.54
CA ILE A 67 12.09 1.51 -10.78
C ILE A 67 13.02 0.52 -10.07
N SER A 68 12.57 -0.05 -8.96
CA SER A 68 13.34 -0.99 -8.15
C SER A 68 13.71 -2.28 -8.93
N ILE A 69 12.87 -2.69 -9.89
CA ILE A 69 13.10 -3.88 -10.73
C ILE A 69 14.33 -3.70 -11.65
N PRO A 70 14.38 -2.73 -12.59
CA PRO A 70 15.54 -2.55 -13.45
C PRO A 70 16.80 -2.22 -12.65
N PHE A 71 16.67 -1.51 -11.53
CA PHE A 71 17.79 -1.22 -10.65
C PHE A 71 18.39 -2.49 -10.02
N PHE A 72 17.56 -3.48 -9.66
CA PHE A 72 18.02 -4.79 -9.20
C PHE A 72 18.77 -5.57 -10.30
N TYR A 73 18.38 -5.41 -11.57
CA TYR A 73 19.07 -6.00 -12.72
C TYR A 73 20.40 -5.32 -13.06
N ALA A 74 20.59 -4.05 -12.68
CA ALA A 74 21.81 -3.28 -12.97
C ALA A 74 23.05 -3.71 -12.15
N GLN A 75 22.94 -4.71 -11.25
CA GLN A 75 24.04 -5.29 -10.46
C GLN A 75 24.87 -4.29 -9.62
N ALA A 76 24.31 -3.13 -9.29
CA ALA A 76 24.97 -2.13 -8.45
C ALA A 76 24.93 -2.53 -6.97
N ASN A 77 26.07 -2.96 -6.41
CA ASN A 77 26.16 -3.43 -5.03
C ASN A 77 25.77 -2.40 -3.96
N LEU A 78 26.16 -1.14 -4.14
CA LEU A 78 25.76 -0.07 -3.23
C LEU A 78 24.24 0.18 -3.30
N GLY A 79 23.65 -0.07 -4.47
CA GLY A 79 22.23 0.07 -4.72
C GLY A 79 21.35 -0.84 -3.85
N LEU A 80 21.80 -2.08 -3.57
CA LEU A 80 21.04 -3.01 -2.73
C LEU A 80 20.82 -2.47 -1.30
N PHE A 81 21.82 -1.77 -0.75
CA PHE A 81 21.71 -1.22 0.61
C PHE A 81 20.77 -0.02 0.67
N ILE A 82 20.87 0.88 -0.31
CA ILE A 82 19.99 2.05 -0.43
C ILE A 82 18.52 1.59 -0.58
N MET A 83 18.29 0.55 -1.39
CA MET A 83 16.96 -0.03 -1.58
C MET A 83 16.38 -0.62 -0.29
N THR A 84 17.23 -1.18 0.58
CA THR A 84 16.78 -1.62 1.91
C THR A 84 16.28 -0.44 2.73
N GLY A 85 17.01 0.69 2.72
CA GLY A 85 16.62 1.89 3.46
C GLY A 85 15.28 2.45 3.00
N ILE A 86 15.06 2.53 1.68
CA ILE A 86 13.78 3.00 1.11
C ILE A 86 12.65 2.02 1.43
N ASP A 87 12.90 0.71 1.36
CA ASP A 87 11.91 -0.32 1.72
C ASP A 87 11.50 -0.23 3.19
N GLY A 88 12.44 0.06 4.08
CA GLY A 88 12.16 0.28 5.50
C GLY A 88 11.31 1.53 5.74
N LEU A 89 11.58 2.60 4.99
CA LEU A 89 10.79 3.84 5.07
C LEU A 89 9.37 3.63 4.53
N LEU A 90 9.21 2.87 3.45
CA LEU A 90 7.89 2.50 2.91
C LEU A 90 7.13 1.56 3.85
N LEU A 91 7.81 0.59 4.47
CA LEU A 91 7.22 -0.27 5.50
C LEU A 91 6.63 0.58 6.63
N LEU A 92 7.39 1.55 7.14
CA LEU A 92 6.94 2.44 8.20
C LEU A 92 5.75 3.30 7.76
N ALA A 93 5.78 3.82 6.53
CA ALA A 93 4.65 4.58 5.97
C ALA A 93 3.37 3.74 5.88
N PHE A 94 3.45 2.51 5.33
CA PHE A 94 2.29 1.61 5.24
C PHE A 94 1.81 1.12 6.61
N LEU A 95 2.72 0.97 7.58
CA LEU A 95 2.36 0.64 8.96
C LEU A 95 1.54 1.75 9.62
N VAL A 96 1.93 3.02 9.44
CA VAL A 96 1.14 4.16 9.94
C VAL A 96 -0.24 4.19 9.28
N VAL A 97 -0.32 3.99 7.95
CA VAL A 97 -1.61 3.91 7.23
C VAL A 97 -2.47 2.76 7.78
N ALA A 98 -1.89 1.57 7.98
CA ALA A 98 -2.61 0.41 8.51
C ALA A 98 -3.15 0.64 9.93
N ILE A 99 -2.42 1.35 10.79
CA ILE A 99 -2.88 1.69 12.15
C ILE A 99 -4.00 2.73 12.11
N VAL A 100 -3.85 3.79 11.30
CA VAL A 100 -4.86 4.86 11.18
C VAL A 100 -6.17 4.32 10.61
N PHE A 101 -6.10 3.45 9.60
CA PHE A 101 -7.27 2.80 9.02
C PHE A 101 -7.85 1.70 9.92
N GLY A 102 -7.01 1.00 10.68
CA GLY A 102 -7.44 -0.12 11.53
C GLY A 102 -8.32 0.30 12.71
N ARG A 103 -8.03 1.44 13.35
CA ARG A 103 -8.82 1.96 14.49
C ARG A 103 -10.33 2.05 14.20
N PRO A 104 -10.78 2.74 13.12
CA PRO A 104 -12.19 2.85 12.80
C PRO A 104 -12.80 1.55 12.23
N LEU A 105 -12.03 0.78 11.46
CA LEU A 105 -12.54 -0.39 10.72
C LEU A 105 -12.68 -1.64 11.60
N SER A 106 -11.88 -1.77 12.65
CA SER A 106 -11.90 -2.96 13.51
C SER A 106 -13.22 -3.15 14.25
N TYR A 107 -13.97 -2.06 14.48
CA TYR A 107 -15.25 -2.09 15.20
C TYR A 107 -16.47 -2.11 14.28
N LEU A 108 -16.27 -2.03 12.96
CA LEU A 108 -17.35 -1.87 12.00
C LEU A 108 -17.80 -3.24 11.44
N ASN A 109 -19.06 -3.59 11.68
CA ASN A 109 -19.67 -4.80 11.15
C ASN A 109 -20.39 -4.52 9.82
N CYS A 110 -19.74 -4.84 8.69
CA CYS A 110 -20.34 -4.60 7.36
C CYS A 110 -21.65 -5.38 7.11
N TYR A 111 -21.95 -6.42 7.88
CA TYR A 111 -23.18 -7.22 7.71
C TYR A 111 -24.45 -6.52 8.18
N THR A 112 -24.34 -5.59 9.12
CA THR A 112 -25.48 -4.86 9.69
C THR A 112 -25.85 -3.61 8.89
N LEU A 113 -25.07 -3.28 7.85
CA LEU A 113 -25.32 -2.13 7.00
C LEU A 113 -26.32 -2.46 5.89
N PRO A 114 -27.15 -1.49 5.49
CA PRO A 114 -28.11 -1.69 4.41
C PRO A 114 -27.39 -1.99 3.09
N ASN A 115 -27.91 -3.00 2.37
CA ASN A 115 -27.53 -3.31 1.00
C ASN A 115 -28.28 -2.37 0.07
N ILE A 116 -27.66 -1.23 -0.24
CA ILE A 116 -28.19 -0.25 -1.19
C ILE A 116 -27.49 -0.42 -2.54
N SER A 117 -28.22 -0.22 -3.63
CA SER A 117 -27.69 -0.33 -5.00
C SER A 117 -26.71 0.80 -5.31
N ALA A 118 -25.77 0.62 -6.25
CA ALA A 118 -24.77 1.62 -6.62
C ALA A 118 -25.33 3.03 -6.93
N ALA A 119 -26.54 3.11 -7.51
CA ALA A 119 -27.23 4.38 -7.73
C ALA A 119 -27.79 5.00 -6.44
N ALA A 120 -28.24 4.18 -5.49
CA ALA A 120 -28.68 4.60 -4.18
C ALA A 120 -27.51 4.87 -3.21
N GLU A 121 -26.32 4.34 -3.46
CA GLU A 121 -25.09 4.63 -2.72
C GLU A 121 -24.60 6.06 -2.96
N ALA A 122 -24.65 6.50 -4.23
CA ALA A 122 -24.36 7.86 -4.64
C ALA A 122 -25.41 8.88 -4.12
N ALA A 123 -26.64 8.47 -3.82
CA ALA A 123 -27.67 9.35 -3.27
C ALA A 123 -27.71 9.33 -1.73
N ASN A 124 -27.53 8.17 -1.10
CA ASN A 124 -27.65 8.00 0.35
C ASN A 124 -26.36 8.25 1.12
N GLY A 125 -25.18 8.05 0.51
CA GLY A 125 -23.92 8.53 1.09
C GLY A 125 -24.00 10.04 1.32
N ALA A 126 -24.56 10.77 0.34
CA ALA A 126 -24.87 12.19 0.44
C ALA A 126 -25.97 12.47 1.46
N ALA A 127 -27.08 11.72 1.51
CA ALA A 127 -28.16 11.97 2.46
C ALA A 127 -27.79 11.67 3.93
N TRP A 128 -27.01 10.62 4.20
CA TRP A 128 -26.45 10.33 5.52
C TRP A 128 -25.35 11.32 5.91
N ALA A 129 -24.47 11.66 4.97
CA ALA A 129 -23.50 12.75 5.12
C ALA A 129 -24.18 14.08 5.41
N GLN A 130 -25.28 14.40 4.71
CA GLN A 130 -26.09 15.60 4.89
C GLN A 130 -26.80 15.56 6.24
N SER A 131 -27.33 14.41 6.67
CA SER A 131 -28.00 14.23 7.96
C SER A 131 -27.02 14.37 9.12
N LEU A 132 -25.77 13.92 8.95
CA LEU A 132 -24.73 14.07 9.96
C LEU A 132 -24.11 15.48 9.94
N ALA A 133 -23.93 16.08 8.76
CA ALA A 133 -23.48 17.46 8.56
C ALA A 133 -24.55 18.50 8.95
N SER A 134 -25.83 18.17 8.85
CA SER A 134 -26.93 19.01 9.35
C SER A 134 -27.04 18.95 10.87
N ASN A 135 -26.65 17.83 11.47
CA ASN A 135 -26.48 17.72 12.94
C ASN A 135 -25.17 18.37 13.43
N MET A 136 -24.13 18.43 12.59
CA MET A 136 -22.87 19.15 12.81
C MET A 136 -22.85 20.46 12.00
N GLY A 137 -23.81 21.34 12.27
CA GLY A 137 -24.21 22.43 11.38
C GLY A 137 -23.11 23.37 10.89
N LYS A 138 -22.44 23.04 9.77
CA LYS A 138 -21.85 23.98 8.78
C LYS A 138 -21.64 23.31 7.40
N SER A 139 -21.96 24.07 6.35
CA SER A 139 -21.61 23.78 4.95
C SER A 139 -20.08 23.70 4.81
N GLY A 140 -19.55 22.59 4.27
CA GLY A 140 -18.10 22.28 4.25
C GLY A 140 -17.65 21.26 5.31
N ALA A 141 -18.58 20.52 5.92
CA ALA A 141 -18.26 19.52 6.94
C ALA A 141 -17.39 18.39 6.38
N ARG A 142 -16.16 18.27 6.90
CA ARG A 142 -15.30 17.10 6.70
C ARG A 142 -15.91 15.93 7.44
N LEU A 143 -16.55 15.03 6.71
CA LEU A 143 -16.98 13.75 7.28
C LEU A 143 -15.73 12.92 7.59
N GLY A 144 -15.62 12.49 8.84
CA GLY A 144 -14.53 11.63 9.27
C GLY A 144 -14.54 10.33 8.47
N PHE A 145 -13.35 9.77 8.21
CA PHE A 145 -13.20 8.49 7.51
C PHE A 145 -14.13 7.38 8.06
N TRP A 146 -14.39 7.36 9.37
CA TRP A 146 -15.29 6.41 10.01
C TRP A 146 -16.76 6.53 9.56
N SER A 147 -17.30 7.75 9.46
CA SER A 147 -18.69 7.94 9.04
C SER A 147 -18.88 7.56 7.56
N TRP A 148 -17.84 7.76 6.76
CA TRP A 148 -17.87 7.38 5.34
C TRP A 148 -17.71 5.87 5.15
N ALA A 149 -16.77 5.24 5.86
CA ALA A 149 -16.58 3.79 5.82
C ALA A 149 -17.84 3.00 6.23
N GLY A 150 -18.73 3.61 7.02
CA GLY A 150 -20.03 3.06 7.43
C GLY A 150 -21.23 3.43 6.55
N ALA A 151 -21.04 4.12 5.42
CA ALA A 151 -22.14 4.65 4.62
C ALA A 151 -22.95 3.58 3.87
N SER A 152 -22.28 2.54 3.35
CA SER A 152 -22.93 1.41 2.67
C SER A 152 -22.19 0.11 2.91
N LYS A 153 -22.86 -1.02 2.67
CA LYS A 153 -22.22 -2.33 2.76
C LYS A 153 -21.05 -2.48 1.78
N VAL A 154 -21.20 -2.01 0.54
CA VAL A 154 -20.14 -2.10 -0.49
C VAL A 154 -18.94 -1.25 -0.09
N ILE A 155 -19.18 0.00 0.34
CA ILE A 155 -18.14 0.91 0.83
C ILE A 155 -17.38 0.29 2.01
N CYS A 156 -18.09 -0.32 2.96
CA CYS A 156 -17.49 -0.97 4.12
C CYS A 156 -16.55 -2.11 3.70
N PHE A 157 -16.99 -3.00 2.81
CA PHE A 157 -16.15 -4.09 2.31
C PHE A 157 -14.97 -3.58 1.48
N GLN A 158 -15.18 -2.59 0.62
CA GLN A 158 -14.12 -2.00 -0.19
C GLN A 158 -13.03 -1.37 0.70
N THR A 159 -13.42 -0.62 1.73
CA THR A 159 -12.49 0.00 2.68
C THR A 159 -11.74 -1.05 3.49
N LYS A 160 -12.42 -2.12 3.90
CA LYS A 160 -11.82 -3.24 4.62
C LYS A 160 -10.83 -4.00 3.75
N SER A 161 -11.11 -4.15 2.45
CA SER A 161 -10.17 -4.72 1.47
C SER A 161 -8.94 -3.83 1.29
N ILE A 162 -9.10 -2.51 1.17
CA ILE A 162 -7.95 -1.58 1.10
C ILE A 162 -7.06 -1.73 2.35
N TRP A 163 -7.66 -1.76 3.53
CA TRP A 163 -6.92 -1.96 4.79
C TRP A 163 -6.20 -3.31 4.83
N GLY A 164 -6.85 -4.41 4.43
CA GLY A 164 -6.21 -5.73 4.35
C GLY A 164 -5.03 -5.76 3.37
N MET A 165 -5.15 -5.08 2.23
CA MET A 165 -4.07 -4.96 1.26
C MET A 165 -2.89 -4.12 1.80
N CYS A 166 -3.14 -3.09 2.62
CA CYS A 166 -2.08 -2.37 3.32
C CYS A 166 -1.31 -3.28 4.30
N ILE A 167 -2.00 -4.16 5.03
CA ILE A 167 -1.33 -5.15 5.91
C ILE A 167 -0.48 -6.12 5.09
N ALA A 168 -1.02 -6.62 3.97
CA ALA A 168 -0.27 -7.49 3.07
C ALA A 168 1.01 -6.81 2.55
N LEU A 169 0.93 -5.52 2.20
CA LEU A 169 2.10 -4.72 1.80
C LEU A 169 3.12 -4.61 2.93
N CYS A 170 2.70 -4.39 4.19
CA CYS A 170 3.63 -4.38 5.32
C CYS A 170 4.43 -5.69 5.42
N ILE A 171 3.78 -6.84 5.23
CA ILE A 171 4.44 -8.16 5.25
C ILE A 171 5.42 -8.26 4.09
N LEU A 172 5.02 -7.90 2.87
CA LEU A 172 5.87 -7.99 1.68
C LEU A 172 7.09 -7.06 1.75
N PHE A 173 6.93 -5.83 2.24
CA PHE A 173 8.04 -4.91 2.48
C PHE A 173 8.94 -5.41 3.61
N THR A 174 8.40 -6.06 4.65
CA THR A 174 9.21 -6.70 5.70
C THR A 174 10.08 -7.81 5.11
N CYS A 175 9.51 -8.70 4.30
CA CYS A 175 10.28 -9.73 3.60
C CYS A 175 11.39 -9.10 2.75
N THR A 176 11.09 -8.02 2.05
CA THR A 176 12.07 -7.34 1.20
C THR A 176 13.21 -6.68 2.01
N CYS A 177 12.88 -6.05 3.14
CA CYS A 177 13.86 -5.46 4.07
C CYS A 177 14.83 -6.49 4.66
N LEU A 178 14.40 -7.75 4.82
CA LEU A 178 15.26 -8.83 5.33
C LEU A 178 16.11 -9.47 4.21
N ILE A 179 15.54 -9.61 3.00
CA ILE A 179 16.23 -10.27 1.88
C ILE A 179 17.34 -9.38 1.30
N LEU A 180 17.14 -8.07 1.15
CA LEU A 180 18.13 -7.19 0.51
C LEU A 180 19.48 -7.12 1.26
N PRO A 181 19.54 -6.94 2.60
CA PRO A 181 20.81 -6.95 3.34
C PRO A 181 21.49 -8.32 3.29
N THR A 182 20.72 -9.41 3.38
CA THR A 182 21.30 -10.76 3.33
C THR A 182 21.91 -11.07 1.97
N LEU A 183 21.29 -10.61 0.88
CA LEU A 183 21.88 -10.66 -0.47
C LEU A 183 23.14 -9.79 -0.58
N PHE A 184 23.14 -8.58 -0.02
CA PHE A 184 24.31 -7.70 -0.01
C PHE A 184 25.51 -8.36 0.71
N PHE A 185 25.32 -8.88 1.92
CA PHE A 185 26.39 -9.54 2.67
C PHE A 185 26.90 -10.80 1.96
N LYS A 186 26.00 -11.60 1.34
CA LYS A 186 26.41 -12.78 0.57
C LYS A 186 27.17 -12.41 -0.69
N ASN A 187 26.74 -11.36 -1.41
CA ASN A 187 27.46 -10.91 -2.61
C ASN A 187 28.84 -10.34 -2.27
N LYS A 188 28.96 -9.57 -1.17
CA LYS A 188 30.24 -9.08 -0.68
C LYS A 188 31.19 -10.22 -0.31
N LYS A 189 30.71 -11.27 0.37
CA LYS A 189 31.52 -12.47 0.65
C LYS A 189 31.99 -13.17 -0.63
N LYS A 190 31.10 -13.33 -1.63
CA LYS A 190 31.45 -13.92 -2.93
C LYS A 190 32.53 -13.11 -3.65
N MET A 191 32.39 -11.78 -3.68
CA MET A 191 33.39 -10.90 -4.29
C MET A 191 34.75 -10.95 -3.58
N ASN A 192 34.76 -10.93 -2.25
CA ASN A 192 36.01 -11.04 -1.48
C ASN A 192 36.71 -12.39 -1.73
N ALA A 193 35.96 -13.49 -1.80
CA ALA A 193 36.50 -14.81 -2.11
C ALA A 193 37.04 -14.90 -3.55
N LEU A 194 36.40 -14.24 -4.52
CA LEU A 194 36.91 -14.15 -5.90
C LEU A 194 38.20 -13.34 -5.96
N SER A 195 38.25 -12.19 -5.27
CA SER A 195 39.46 -11.36 -5.21
C SER A 195 40.63 -12.11 -4.57
N ALA A 196 40.38 -12.93 -3.54
CA ALA A 196 41.42 -13.73 -2.90
C ALA A 196 42.00 -14.83 -3.83
N LYS A 197 41.19 -15.36 -4.76
CA LYS A 197 41.64 -16.36 -5.75
C LYS A 197 42.44 -15.78 -6.92
N VAL A 198 42.35 -14.48 -7.17
CA VAL A 198 43.08 -13.81 -8.27
C VAL A 198 44.48 -13.39 -7.85
N VAL A 199 44.75 -13.34 -6.53
CA VAL A 199 46.04 -12.92 -5.95
C VAL A 199 46.97 -14.13 -5.67
N VAL A 200 46.49 -15.36 -5.86
CA VAL A 200 47.26 -16.62 -5.74
C VAL A 200 47.46 -17.20 -7.13
#